data_AF-A0A4U9XMK7-F1
#
_entry.id   AF-A0A4U9XMK7-F1
#
_cell.length_a   1.000
_cell.length_b   1.000
_cell.length_c   1.000
_cell.angle_alpha   90.00
_cell.angle_beta   90.00
_cell.angle_gamma   90.00
#
_symmetry.space_group_name_H-M   'P 1'
#
loop_
_entity.id
_entity.type
_entity.pdbx_description
1 polymer ?
#
loop_
_entity_poly.entity_id
_entity_poly.type
_entity_poly.pdbx_seq_one_letter_code
_entity_poly.pdbx_strand_id
1 'polypeptide(L)'
;MKFVAIVGSNADQSYNRMLLEFMRRQFKLKCDIEVLEIKDIPMFNQDQDQSDSFAIKYLYHKITRADGVIIATPEHNHTITPALKSTLE
;
A
#
# COMPACT_ATOMS: atom_id res chain seq x y z
N MET A 1 -15.17 -7.84 -8.05
CA MET A 1 -13.80 -8.12 -7.58
C MET A 1 -13.27 -6.88 -6.91
N LYS A 2 -12.73 -7.04 -5.71
CA LYS A 2 -12.16 -5.98 -4.89
C LYS A 2 -10.63 -6.10 -4.87
N PHE A 3 -9.93 -5.05 -5.27
CA PHE A 3 -8.49 -4.95 -5.17
C PHE A 3 -8.09 -3.86 -4.18
N VAL A 4 -7.01 -4.11 -3.46
CA VAL A 4 -6.32 -3.10 -2.67
C VAL A 4 -5.07 -2.68 -3.43
N ALA A 5 -4.91 -1.39 -3.68
CA ALA A 5 -3.74 -0.83 -4.33
C ALA A 5 -2.89 -0.09 -3.30
N ILE A 6 -1.61 -0.43 -3.16
CA ILE A 6 -0.69 0.13 -2.17
C ILE A 6 0.28 1.08 -2.86
N VAL A 7 0.31 2.34 -2.40
CA VAL A 7 1.33 3.30 -2.82
C VAL A 7 2.64 2.97 -2.10
N GLY A 8 3.63 2.47 -2.83
CA GLY A 8 4.93 2.07 -2.29
C GLY A 8 5.87 3.24 -1.94
N SER A 9 5.34 4.42 -1.63
CA SER A 9 6.11 5.61 -1.29
C SER A 9 5.36 6.45 -0.26
N ASN A 10 6.09 7.06 0.67
CA ASN A 10 5.56 7.99 1.67
C ASN A 10 5.66 9.47 1.24
N ALA A 11 6.11 9.75 0.01
CA ALA A 11 6.20 11.10 -0.51
C ALA A 11 4.80 11.70 -0.74
N ASP A 12 4.63 12.99 -0.43
CA ASP A 12 3.37 13.71 -0.64
C ASP A 12 3.00 13.76 -2.13
N GLN A 13 3.99 13.92 -3.01
CA GLN A 13 3.84 13.80 -4.47
C GLN A 13 4.46 12.49 -4.97
N SER A 14 3.65 11.63 -5.58
CA SER A 14 4.08 10.33 -6.10
C SER A 14 3.44 10.05 -7.46
N TYR A 15 4.27 9.81 -8.48
CA TYR A 15 3.77 9.36 -9.79
C TYR A 15 3.10 7.97 -9.70
N ASN A 16 3.55 7.11 -8.78
CA ASN A 16 2.92 5.82 -8.53
C ASN A 16 1.51 5.97 -7.95
N ARG A 17 1.29 6.97 -7.08
CA ARG A 17 -0.05 7.32 -6.61
C ARG A 17 -0.94 7.79 -7.75
N MET A 18 -0.42 8.67 -8.62
CA MET A 18 -1.13 9.13 -9.81
C MET A 18 -1.52 7.97 -10.73
N LEU A 19 -0.63 6.99 -10.90
CA LEU A 19 -0.88 5.78 -11.68
C LEU A 19 -2.00 4.92 -11.07
N LEU A 20 -1.96 4.67 -9.76
CA LEU A 20 -3.01 3.90 -9.07
C LEU A 20 -4.37 4.60 -9.13
N GLU A 21 -4.40 5.93 -8.95
CA GLU A 21 -5.63 6.72 -9.10
C GLU A 21 -6.16 6.76 -10.53
N PHE A 22 -5.27 6.71 -11.53
CA PHE A 22 -5.67 6.51 -12.91
C PHE A 22 -6.30 5.12 -13.11
N MET A 23 -5.67 4.05 -12.62
CA MET A 23 -6.19 2.68 -12.71
C MET A 23 -7.57 2.56 -12.03
N ARG A 24 -7.71 3.07 -10.81
CA ARG A 24 -8.99 3.10 -10.08
C ARG A 24 -10.11 3.73 -10.92
N ARG A 25 -9.84 4.87 -11.56
CA ARG A 25 -10.83 5.56 -12.41
C ARG A 25 -11.13 4.80 -13.70
N GLN A 26 -10.12 4.26 -14.37
CA GLN A 26 -10.30 3.57 -15.64
C GLN A 26 -11.01 2.23 -15.52
N PHE A 27 -10.75 1.50 -14.44
CA PHE A 27 -11.29 0.16 -14.26
C PHE A 27 -12.52 0.10 -13.36
N LYS A 28 -13.12 1.25 -12.99
CA LYS A 28 -14.27 1.34 -12.06
C LYS A 28 -15.50 0.49 -12.43
N LEU A 29 -15.68 0.15 -13.71
CA LEU A 29 -16.79 -0.69 -14.19
C LEU A 29 -16.45 -2.19 -14.18
N LYS A 30 -15.18 -2.55 -14.00
CA LYS A 30 -14.69 -3.94 -14.02
C LYS A 30 -14.32 -4.44 -12.62
N CYS A 31 -13.77 -3.58 -11.79
CA CYS A 31 -13.40 -3.91 -10.42
C CYS A 31 -13.46 -2.69 -9.50
N ASP A 32 -13.56 -2.97 -8.20
CA ASP A 32 -13.41 -1.99 -7.14
C ASP A 32 -11.93 -1.94 -6.74
N ILE A 33 -11.31 -0.75 -6.81
CA ILE A 33 -9.90 -0.55 -6.45
C ILE A 33 -9.86 0.48 -5.33
N GLU A 34 -9.40 0.05 -4.16
CA GLU A 34 -9.18 0.90 -3.00
C GLU A 34 -7.69 1.24 -2.88
N VAL A 35 -7.33 2.53 -3.05
CA VAL A 35 -5.94 2.99 -2.96
C VAL A 35 -5.61 3.30 -1.49
N LEU A 36 -4.54 2.70 -0.97
CA LEU A 36 -4.07 2.83 0.40
C LEU A 36 -2.65 3.39 0.44
N GLU A 37 -2.40 4.19 1.48
CA GLU A 37 -1.11 4.81 1.78
C GLU A 37 -0.36 4.02 2.85
N ILE A 38 0.97 4.04 2.78
CA ILE A 38 1.85 3.44 3.80
C ILE A 38 2.52 4.49 4.70
N LYS A 39 2.20 5.77 4.52
CA LYS A 39 2.85 6.90 5.21
C LYS A 39 2.71 6.83 6.74
N ASP A 40 1.57 6.33 7.23
CA ASP A 40 1.24 6.26 8.66
C ASP A 40 1.53 4.89 9.29
N ILE A 41 2.14 3.98 8.52
CA ILE A 41 2.56 2.67 9.04
C ILE A 41 3.83 2.89 9.88
N PRO A 42 3.86 2.45 11.14
CA PRO A 42 5.07 2.55 11.95
C PRO A 42 6.19 1.71 11.32
N MET A 43 7.44 2.18 11.45
CA MET A 43 8.59 1.41 11.01
C MET A 43 8.65 0.09 11.80
N PHE A 44 8.85 -1.01 11.08
CA PHE A 44 8.94 -2.35 11.63
C PHE A 44 10.06 -2.41 12.66
N ASN A 45 9.76 -3.04 13.79
CA ASN A 45 10.70 -3.27 14.87
C ASN A 45 10.46 -4.67 15.44
N GLN A 46 11.43 -5.57 15.27
CA GLN A 46 11.32 -6.96 15.70
C GLN A 46 11.17 -7.12 17.22
N ASP A 47 11.70 -6.17 18.00
CA ASP A 47 11.63 -6.21 19.47
C ASP A 47 10.31 -5.63 20.02
N GLN A 48 9.50 -4.99 19.17
CA GLN A 48 8.27 -4.33 19.56
C GLN A 48 7.07 -4.88 18.78
N ASP A 49 6.12 -5.51 19.47
CA ASP A 49 4.86 -5.88 18.83
C ASP A 49 4.05 -4.61 18.48
N GLN A 50 3.92 -4.37 17.18
CA GLN A 50 3.17 -3.25 16.61
C GLN A 50 1.83 -3.71 16.01
N SER A 51 1.51 -5.01 16.08
CA SER A 51 0.33 -5.63 15.43
C SER A 51 -0.99 -5.00 15.87
N ASP A 52 -1.02 -4.41 17.06
CA ASP A 52 -2.19 -3.72 17.60
C ASP A 52 -2.40 -2.29 17.09
N SER A 53 -1.43 -1.73 16.37
CA SER A 53 -1.52 -0.41 15.76
C SER A 53 -2.72 -0.31 14.81
N PHE A 54 -3.46 0.79 14.92
CA PHE A 54 -4.61 1.05 14.05
C PHE A 54 -4.22 0.97 12.57
N ALA A 55 -3.10 1.58 12.18
CA ALA A 55 -2.66 1.62 10.78
C ALA A 55 -2.34 0.22 10.24
N ILE A 56 -1.69 -0.63 11.06
CA ILE A 56 -1.37 -2.02 10.70
C ILE A 56 -2.66 -2.85 10.59
N LYS A 57 -3.53 -2.81 11.61
CA LYS A 57 -4.81 -3.51 11.58
C LYS A 57 -5.68 -3.08 10.40
N TYR A 58 -5.72 -1.78 10.12
CA TYR A 58 -6.45 -1.23 8.99
C TYR A 58 -5.94 -1.83 7.66
N LEU A 59 -4.63 -1.78 7.42
CA LEU A 59 -4.03 -2.34 6.21
C LEU A 59 -4.25 -3.86 6.10
N TYR A 60 -4.02 -4.59 7.20
CA TYR A 60 -4.26 -6.03 7.30
C TYR A 60 -5.70 -6.42 6.95
N HIS A 61 -6.68 -5.73 7.55
CA HIS A 61 -8.10 -6.01 7.30
C HIS A 61 -8.54 -5.65 5.88
N LYS A 62 -7.90 -4.68 5.24
CA LYS A 62 -8.17 -4.34 3.84
C LYS A 62 -7.61 -5.39 2.90
N ILE A 63 -6.36 -5.79 3.11
CA ILE A 63 -5.68 -6.81 2.30
C ILE A 63 -6.41 -8.16 2.41
N THR A 64 -6.72 -8.62 3.62
CA THR A 64 -7.35 -9.94 3.85
C THR A 64 -8.76 -10.06 3.28
N ARG A 65 -9.45 -8.93 3.05
CA ARG A 65 -10.78 -8.88 2.44
C ARG A 65 -10.75 -8.61 0.93
N ALA A 66 -9.57 -8.39 0.35
CA ALA A 66 -9.42 -8.15 -1.08
C ALA A 66 -9.25 -9.46 -1.84
N ASP A 67 -9.71 -9.48 -3.08
CA ASP A 67 -9.47 -10.57 -4.04
C ASP A 67 -8.03 -10.50 -4.62
N GLY A 68 -7.35 -9.36 -4.47
CA GLY A 68 -5.97 -9.19 -4.91
C GLY A 68 -5.35 -7.87 -4.46
N VAL A 69 -4.02 -7.81 -4.56
CA VAL A 69 -3.21 -6.64 -4.19
C VAL A 69 -2.45 -6.13 -5.41
N ILE A 70 -2.44 -4.80 -5.60
CA ILE A 70 -1.66 -4.10 -6.61
C ILE A 70 -0.64 -3.23 -5.87
N ILE A 71 0.64 -3.33 -6.19
CA ILE A 71 1.67 -2.47 -5.59
C ILE A 71 2.28 -1.61 -6.69
N ALA A 72 2.27 -0.30 -6.49
CA ALA A 72 2.99 0.64 -7.35
C ALA A 72 4.07 1.35 -6.52
N THR A 73 5.34 1.04 -6.79
CA THR A 73 6.49 1.55 -6.04
C THR A 73 7.49 2.17 -7.00
N PRO A 74 8.15 3.29 -6.62
CA PRO A 74 9.33 3.71 -7.35
C PRO A 74 10.47 2.72 -7.11
N GLU A 75 11.47 2.76 -7.98
CA GLU A 75 12.72 2.04 -7.82
C GLU A 75 13.70 2.89 -7.00
N HIS A 76 14.23 2.33 -5.91
CA HIS A 76 15.34 2.89 -5.14
C HIS A 76 16.51 1.92 -5.24
N ASN A 77 17.61 2.29 -5.92
CA ASN A 77 18.81 1.46 -6.07
C ASN A 77 18.52 0.01 -6.52
N HIS A 78 17.74 -0.15 -7.60
CA HIS A 78 17.31 -1.47 -8.12
C HIS A 78 16.49 -2.31 -7.14
N THR A 79 15.86 -1.69 -6.14
CA THR A 79 14.94 -2.36 -5.22
C THR A 79 13.72 -1.50 -4.89
N ILE A 80 12.85 -2.02 -4.02
CA ILE A 80 11.67 -1.31 -3.49
C ILE A 80 12.07 -0.22 -2.49
N THR A 81 11.16 0.69 -2.18
CA THR A 81 11.45 1.71 -1.17
C THR A 81 11.64 1.09 0.22
N PRO A 82 12.49 1.66 1.08
CA PRO A 82 12.62 1.23 2.47
C PRO A 82 11.29 1.27 3.25
N ALA A 83 10.45 2.27 2.96
CA ALA A 83 9.12 2.39 3.57
C ALA A 83 8.21 1.22 3.19
N LEU A 84 8.19 0.84 1.91
CA LEU A 84 7.43 -0.32 1.45
C LEU A 84 7.99 -1.61 2.04
N LYS A 85 9.32 -1.79 2.02
CA LYS A 85 9.95 -2.98 2.62
C LYS A 85 9.55 -3.13 4.09
N SER A 86 9.69 -2.06 4.87
CA SER A 86 9.30 -2.05 6.28
C SER A 86 7.81 -2.29 6.51
N THR A 87 6.94 -2.00 5.55
CA THR A 87 5.49 -2.24 5.68
C THR A 87 5.13 -3.70 5.40
N LEU A 88 5.99 -4.43 4.68
CA LEU A 88 5.77 -5.82 4.28
C LEU A 88 6.34 -6.84 5.29
N GLU A 89 7.24 -6.41 6.18
CA GLU A 89 7.75 -7.20 7.32
C GLU A 89 6.70 -7.24 8.45
#